data_AF-A0A8C2C6I4-F1
#
_entry.id   AF-A0A8C2C6I4-F1
#
_cell.length_a   1.000
_cell.length_b   1.000
_cell.length_c   1.000
_cell.angle_alpha   90.00
_cell.angle_beta   90.00
_cell.angle_gamma   90.00
#
_symmetry.space_group_name_H-M   'P 1'
#
loop_
_entity.id
_entity.type
_entity.pdbx_description
1 polymer ?
#
loop_
_entity_poly.entity_id
_entity_poly.type
_entity_poly.pdbx_seq_one_letter_code
_entity_poly.pdbx_strand_id
1 'polypeptide(L)'
;MVKPDIHTLAHHLKQERLYVASEKQLIQRLNNEVLKTAERLYRTAWIAKQQRINLDRLILTSAEASPAECCQHAKVLEDTQFVDGYKTLGFQESIYGEFLGRLRENPRLVASCLVAGERLNHEHTQGVIHTVFTSLYGNCIMQEDECYLLQVLRYLVEFELKESDNPRRMLRRGTCAFSILFKLFSEGLYSAKLFLTATLHEPIMQLLVEDEDHLETDPAKLIERFTPAQQERLFGEKGTDEYRRKVQAAVEANEAKLVALVNTFIGYLRQNTYCFPQSLRWIMSQMYKTLARVERLEVGEVRTMCTDLLLTCFICPAIVNPEQYGIISDAPINEVARFNLMQVGQLLQQLAMSDADDGDPRRKSSLSKFDKTCVAAFLDVVIGGRAVETPPMSSMNLLEGLARTVVYMTHNQLLALVDFVRSVTAGDQLREEDHLALETLLANVPQSRTTKSNSLELTPSNTPQLSPATTPANKKNRLPIGLNQLFHPTKSGKKCI
;
A
#
# COMPACT_ATOMS: atom_id res chain seq x y z
N MET A 1 -19.44 24.79 62.95
CA MET A 1 -19.74 24.53 61.51
C MET A 1 -20.56 25.68 60.98
N VAL A 2 -19.94 26.62 60.27
CA VAL A 2 -20.64 27.78 59.69
C VAL A 2 -21.42 27.28 58.46
N LYS A 3 -22.75 27.44 58.47
CA LYS A 3 -23.57 27.15 57.29
C LYS A 3 -23.15 28.13 56.18
N PRO A 4 -22.76 27.66 54.97
CA PRO A 4 -22.46 28.58 53.88
C PRO A 4 -23.71 29.42 53.59
N ASP A 5 -23.51 30.73 53.51
CA ASP A 5 -24.52 31.70 53.08
C ASP A 5 -25.04 31.29 51.69
N ILE A 6 -26.36 31.25 51.54
CA ILE A 6 -27.06 30.86 50.30
C ILE A 6 -26.59 31.73 49.12
N HIS A 7 -26.23 32.98 49.38
CA HIS A 7 -25.67 33.87 48.36
C HIS A 7 -24.32 33.41 47.82
N THR A 8 -23.42 32.95 48.69
CA THR A 8 -22.10 32.42 48.31
C THR A 8 -22.25 31.14 47.50
N LEU A 9 -23.16 30.24 47.90
CA LEU A 9 -23.45 29.03 47.15
C LEU A 9 -24.02 29.34 45.76
N ALA A 10 -24.98 30.27 45.67
CA ALA A 10 -25.56 30.68 44.39
C ALA A 10 -24.51 31.30 43.44
N HIS A 11 -23.57 32.07 43.99
CA HIS A 11 -22.45 32.62 43.22
C HIS A 11 -21.53 31.52 42.69
N HIS A 12 -21.13 30.57 43.54
CA HIS A 12 -20.30 29.43 43.12
C HIS A 12 -20.98 28.58 42.05
N LEU A 13 -22.27 28.24 42.22
CA LEU A 13 -23.02 27.47 41.22
C LEU A 13 -23.12 28.21 39.88
N LYS A 14 -23.25 29.54 39.88
CA LYS A 14 -23.24 30.33 38.66
C LYS A 14 -21.87 30.31 37.97
N GLN A 15 -20.78 30.44 38.74
CA GLN A 15 -19.42 30.35 38.22
C GLN A 15 -19.13 28.96 37.63
N GLU A 16 -19.45 27.90 38.36
CA GLU A 16 -19.34 26.51 37.89
C GLU A 16 -20.14 26.29 36.61
N ARG A 17 -21.39 26.78 36.54
CA ARG A 17 -22.21 26.66 35.34
C ARG A 17 -21.58 27.36 34.13
N LEU A 18 -20.99 28.55 34.33
CA LEU A 18 -20.31 29.28 33.26
C LEU A 18 -19.03 28.56 32.82
N TYR A 19 -18.25 28.04 33.77
CA TYR A 19 -17.05 27.27 33.52
C TYR A 19 -17.36 25.99 32.74
N VAL A 20 -18.33 25.19 33.19
CA VAL A 20 -18.78 23.98 32.47
C VAL A 20 -19.31 24.32 31.08
N ALA A 21 -20.01 25.44 30.91
CA ALA A 21 -20.47 25.88 29.59
C ALA A 21 -19.30 26.26 28.67
N SER A 22 -18.27 26.96 29.17
CA SER A 22 -17.08 27.29 28.38
C SER A 22 -16.26 26.05 28.01
N GLU A 23 -16.08 25.11 28.94
CA GLU A 23 -15.40 23.83 28.69
C GLU A 23 -16.15 23.02 27.64
N LYS A 24 -17.48 22.92 27.75
CA LYS A 24 -18.31 22.25 26.73
C LYS A 24 -18.15 22.88 25.35
N GLN A 25 -18.14 24.21 25.26
CA GLN A 25 -17.92 24.92 23.99
C GLN A 25 -16.51 24.70 23.45
N LEU A 26 -15.50 24.63 24.32
CA LEU A 26 -14.12 24.31 23.92
C LEU A 26 -14.03 22.90 23.35
N ILE A 27 -14.56 21.90 24.04
CA ILE A 27 -14.59 20.50 23.57
C ILE A 27 -15.31 20.39 22.22
N GLN A 28 -16.44 21.06 22.05
CA GLN A 28 -17.16 21.09 20.77
C GLN A 28 -16.33 21.70 19.64
N ARG A 29 -15.59 22.77 19.90
CA ARG A 29 -14.67 23.37 18.91
C ARG A 29 -13.55 22.42 18.54
N LEU A 30 -12.89 21.82 19.54
CA LEU A 30 -11.81 20.85 19.33
C LEU A 30 -12.29 19.64 18.52
N ASN A 31 -13.46 19.07 18.86
CA ASN A 31 -14.05 17.97 18.10
C ASN A 31 -14.30 18.35 16.63
N ASN A 32 -14.81 19.56 16.37
CA ASN A 32 -15.02 20.04 15.01
C ASN A 32 -13.68 20.21 14.24
N GLU A 33 -12.61 20.64 14.90
CA GLU A 33 -11.28 20.76 14.29
C GLU A 33 -10.66 19.39 13.99
N VAL A 34 -10.80 18.43 14.90
CA VAL A 34 -10.38 17.04 14.69
C VAL A 34 -11.11 16.43 13.51
N LEU A 35 -12.44 16.57 13.44
CA LEU A 35 -13.23 16.04 12.32
C LEU A 35 -12.82 16.65 10.98
N LYS A 36 -12.63 17.98 10.90
CA LYS A 36 -12.16 18.65 9.68
C LYS A 36 -10.75 18.20 9.28
N THR A 37 -9.88 17.98 10.25
CA THR A 37 -8.51 17.53 9.99
C THR A 37 -8.50 16.09 9.50
N ALA A 38 -9.30 15.22 10.12
CA ALA A 38 -9.49 13.84 9.68
C ALA A 38 -10.06 13.79 8.26
N GLU A 39 -11.08 14.60 7.96
CA GLU A 39 -11.65 14.73 6.62
C GLU A 39 -10.59 15.10 5.57
N ARG A 40 -9.74 16.10 5.88
CA ARG A 40 -8.62 16.49 5.02
C ARG A 40 -7.62 15.35 4.84
N LEU A 41 -7.27 14.65 5.92
CA LEU A 41 -6.36 13.50 5.87
C LEU A 41 -6.90 12.41 4.94
N TYR A 42 -8.18 12.03 5.05
CA TYR A 42 -8.79 11.04 4.18
C TYR A 42 -8.77 11.43 2.71
N ARG A 43 -9.10 12.68 2.40
CA ARG A 43 -9.09 13.21 1.03
C ARG A 43 -7.68 13.18 0.43
N THR A 44 -6.70 13.68 1.17
CA THR A 44 -5.29 13.67 0.74
C THR A 44 -4.79 12.25 0.55
N ALA A 45 -5.09 11.34 1.49
CA ALA A 45 -4.66 9.95 1.40
C ALA A 45 -5.32 9.20 0.23
N TRP A 46 -6.61 9.45 -0.04
CA TRP A 46 -7.30 8.88 -1.19
C TRP A 46 -6.65 9.35 -2.50
N ILE A 47 -6.43 10.66 -2.68
CA ILE A 47 -5.75 11.20 -3.88
C ILE A 47 -4.35 10.61 -4.01
N ALA A 48 -3.57 10.61 -2.92
CA ALA A 48 -2.20 10.09 -2.93
C ALA A 48 -2.15 8.61 -3.33
N LYS A 49 -3.09 7.78 -2.87
CA LYS A 49 -3.12 6.37 -3.26
C LYS A 49 -3.60 6.17 -4.70
N GLN A 50 -4.55 6.96 -5.20
CA GLN A 50 -4.92 6.92 -6.62
C GLN A 50 -3.73 7.33 -7.51
N GLN A 51 -2.96 8.36 -7.12
CA GLN A 51 -1.74 8.77 -7.82
C GLN A 51 -0.68 7.66 -7.80
N ARG A 52 -0.50 6.98 -6.67
CA ARG A 52 0.41 5.83 -6.57
C ARG A 52 0.00 4.69 -7.50
N ILE A 53 -1.29 4.36 -7.58
CA ILE A 53 -1.80 3.34 -8.50
C ILE A 53 -1.56 3.74 -9.96
N ASN A 54 -1.80 5.01 -10.31
CA ASN A 54 -1.52 5.54 -11.64
C ASN A 54 -0.04 5.48 -12.00
N LEU A 55 0.85 5.76 -11.05
CA LEU A 55 2.29 5.63 -11.22
C LEU A 55 2.72 4.17 -11.42
N ASP A 56 2.18 3.25 -10.62
CA ASP A 56 2.47 1.82 -10.76
C ASP A 56 2.05 1.30 -12.15
N ARG A 57 0.90 1.77 -12.67
CA ARG A 57 0.44 1.45 -14.04
C ARG A 57 1.42 1.95 -15.11
N LEU A 58 2.00 3.14 -14.92
CA LEU A 58 3.01 3.69 -15.83
C LEU A 58 4.31 2.86 -15.81
N ILE A 59 4.77 2.47 -14.62
CA ILE A 59 6.05 1.77 -14.43
C ILE A 59 5.95 0.30 -14.89
N LEU A 60 4.86 -0.40 -14.53
CA LEU A 60 4.74 -1.84 -14.72
C LEU A 60 4.03 -2.23 -16.01
N THR A 61 3.10 -1.40 -16.51
CA THR A 61 2.13 -1.77 -17.55
C THR A 61 2.27 -0.93 -18.82
N SER A 62 3.51 -0.57 -19.19
CA SER A 62 3.82 0.36 -20.29
C SER A 62 3.21 0.01 -21.67
N ALA A 63 2.67 -1.20 -21.83
CA ALA A 63 1.93 -1.62 -23.03
C ALA A 63 0.42 -1.23 -23.04
N GLU A 64 -0.20 -1.02 -21.88
CA GLU A 64 -1.66 -0.76 -21.74
C GLU A 64 -2.00 0.68 -21.33
N ALA A 65 -1.00 1.46 -20.94
CA ALA A 65 -1.17 2.86 -20.55
C ALA A 65 -0.04 3.70 -21.13
N SER A 66 -0.39 4.62 -22.02
CA SER A 66 0.57 5.59 -22.53
C SER A 66 0.97 6.58 -21.43
N PRO A 67 2.21 7.11 -21.44
CA PRO A 67 2.61 8.19 -20.53
C PRO A 67 1.64 9.39 -20.57
N ALA A 68 1.08 9.69 -21.75
CA ALA A 68 0.10 10.75 -21.93
C ALA A 68 -1.20 10.50 -21.16
N GLU A 69 -1.74 9.28 -21.20
CA GLU A 69 -2.93 8.89 -20.44
C GLU A 69 -2.69 8.96 -18.93
N CYS A 70 -1.53 8.48 -18.46
CA CYS A 70 -1.15 8.58 -17.05
C CYS A 70 -1.01 10.05 -16.59
N CYS A 71 -0.42 10.92 -17.41
CA CYS A 71 -0.35 12.36 -17.11
C CYS A 71 -1.74 13.01 -17.08
N GLN A 72 -2.63 12.65 -18.02
CA GLN A 72 -4.00 13.14 -18.02
C GLN A 72 -4.76 12.69 -16.75
N HIS A 73 -4.61 11.43 -16.36
CA HIS A 73 -5.22 10.90 -15.16
C HIS A 73 -4.68 11.58 -13.89
N ALA A 74 -3.36 11.82 -13.81
CA ALA A 74 -2.74 12.55 -12.72
C ALA A 74 -3.32 13.96 -12.58
N LYS A 75 -3.54 14.67 -13.70
CA LYS A 75 -4.19 15.99 -13.70
C LYS A 75 -5.63 15.94 -13.20
N VAL A 76 -6.41 14.94 -13.62
CA VAL A 76 -7.79 14.74 -13.14
C VAL A 76 -7.80 14.52 -11.61
N LEU A 77 -6.84 13.77 -11.09
CA LEU A 77 -6.71 13.54 -9.65
C LEU A 77 -6.31 14.81 -8.87
N GLU A 78 -5.46 15.66 -9.42
CA GLU A 78 -5.12 16.98 -8.84
C GLU A 78 -6.32 17.93 -8.79
N ASP A 79 -7.13 17.94 -9.85
CA ASP A 79 -8.32 18.80 -9.99
C ASP A 79 -9.57 18.21 -9.28
N THR A 80 -9.45 17.08 -8.59
CA THR A 80 -10.58 16.36 -7.99
C THR A 80 -11.27 17.17 -6.88
N GLN A 81 -12.59 17.23 -6.95
CA GLN A 81 -13.43 17.84 -5.92
C GLN A 81 -14.31 16.79 -5.23
N PHE A 82 -14.38 16.87 -3.91
CA PHE A 82 -15.23 16.00 -3.10
C PHE A 82 -16.58 16.64 -2.87
N VAL A 83 -17.64 15.89 -3.16
CA VAL A 83 -19.04 16.30 -3.00
C VAL A 83 -19.76 15.32 -2.08
N ASP A 84 -20.73 15.81 -1.31
CA ASP A 84 -21.56 14.96 -0.46
C ASP A 84 -22.38 13.98 -1.30
N GLY A 85 -22.44 12.71 -0.89
CA GLY A 85 -23.13 11.65 -1.64
C GLY A 85 -24.58 11.97 -1.98
N TYR A 86 -25.34 12.56 -1.06
CA TYR A 86 -26.76 12.91 -1.26
C TYR A 86 -26.98 13.91 -2.41
N LYS A 87 -25.97 14.73 -2.75
CA LYS A 87 -26.07 15.68 -3.88
C LYS A 87 -26.07 14.97 -5.23
N THR A 88 -25.45 13.79 -5.30
CA THR A 88 -25.31 13.01 -6.53
C THR A 88 -26.28 11.83 -6.57
N LEU A 89 -26.44 11.13 -5.44
CA LEU A 89 -27.22 9.90 -5.31
C LEU A 89 -28.65 10.14 -4.77
N GLY A 90 -28.95 11.35 -4.29
CA GLY A 90 -30.25 11.65 -3.67
C GLY A 90 -30.55 10.72 -2.50
N PHE A 91 -31.76 10.16 -2.46
CA PHE A 91 -32.19 9.23 -1.42
C PHE A 91 -31.46 7.87 -1.46
N GLN A 92 -30.79 7.53 -2.55
CA GLN A 92 -30.07 6.26 -2.68
C GLN A 92 -28.75 6.26 -1.89
N GLU A 93 -28.28 7.43 -1.44
CA GLU A 93 -27.04 7.55 -0.67
C GLU A 93 -27.06 6.68 0.59
N SER A 94 -28.18 6.67 1.33
CA SER A 94 -28.30 5.86 2.55
C SER A 94 -28.30 4.35 2.25
N ILE A 95 -28.92 3.95 1.14
CA ILE A 95 -28.98 2.55 0.70
C ILE A 95 -27.57 2.05 0.33
N TYR A 96 -26.83 2.83 -0.46
CA TYR A 96 -25.45 2.50 -0.81
C TYR A 96 -24.53 2.58 0.42
N GLY A 97 -24.76 3.52 1.33
CA GLY A 97 -24.03 3.61 2.60
C GLY A 97 -24.20 2.37 3.48
N GLU A 98 -25.44 1.88 3.62
CA GLU A 98 -25.73 0.64 4.34
C GLU A 98 -25.08 -0.57 3.67
N PHE A 99 -25.21 -0.70 2.34
CA PHE A 99 -24.53 -1.74 1.56
C PHE A 99 -23.01 -1.76 1.82
N LEU A 100 -22.35 -0.61 1.71
CA LEU A 100 -20.91 -0.49 1.93
C LEU A 100 -20.52 -0.80 3.38
N GLY A 101 -21.30 -0.31 4.36
CA GLY A 101 -21.07 -0.57 5.78
C GLY A 101 -21.15 -2.07 6.12
N ARG A 102 -22.23 -2.73 5.69
CA ARG A 102 -22.46 -4.17 5.92
C ARG A 102 -21.41 -5.04 5.22
N LEU A 103 -20.97 -4.65 4.02
CA LEU A 103 -19.91 -5.34 3.31
C LEU A 103 -18.56 -5.17 4.03
N ARG A 104 -18.21 -3.95 4.43
CA ARG A 104 -16.98 -3.61 5.17
C ARG A 104 -16.85 -4.42 6.47
N GLU A 105 -17.94 -4.51 7.23
CA GLU A 105 -18.04 -5.20 8.52
C GLU A 105 -17.94 -6.74 8.40
N ASN A 106 -17.98 -7.30 7.19
CA ASN A 106 -17.88 -8.73 6.95
C ASN A 106 -16.63 -9.10 6.11
N PRO A 107 -15.42 -9.12 6.72
CA PRO A 107 -14.18 -9.47 6.02
C PRO A 107 -14.19 -10.83 5.33
N ARG A 108 -14.88 -11.82 5.91
CA ARG A 108 -14.99 -13.16 5.33
C ARG A 108 -15.72 -13.11 3.99
N LEU A 109 -16.84 -12.38 3.96
CA LEU A 109 -17.64 -12.20 2.76
C LEU A 109 -16.87 -11.44 1.67
N VAL A 110 -16.13 -10.39 2.04
CA VAL A 110 -15.26 -9.66 1.11
C VAL A 110 -14.21 -10.60 0.49
N ALA A 111 -13.50 -11.39 1.30
CA ALA A 111 -12.53 -12.37 0.79
C ALA A 111 -13.18 -13.40 -0.15
N SER A 112 -14.33 -13.96 0.24
CA SER A 112 -15.10 -14.91 -0.57
C SER A 112 -15.50 -14.31 -1.93
N CYS A 113 -15.97 -13.05 -1.92
CA CYS A 113 -16.32 -12.32 -3.14
C CYS A 113 -15.13 -12.11 -4.07
N LEU A 114 -13.98 -11.70 -3.53
CA LEU A 114 -12.78 -11.45 -4.33
C LEU A 114 -12.31 -12.74 -5.03
N VAL A 115 -12.24 -13.87 -4.30
CA VAL A 115 -11.85 -15.17 -4.87
C VAL A 115 -12.84 -15.65 -5.94
N ALA A 116 -14.14 -15.53 -5.68
CA ALA A 116 -15.17 -15.86 -6.66
C ALA A 116 -15.08 -14.97 -7.91
N GLY A 117 -14.86 -13.67 -7.71
CA GLY A 117 -14.70 -12.67 -8.76
C GLY A 117 -13.51 -12.95 -9.67
N GLU A 118 -12.36 -13.31 -9.12
CA GLU A 118 -11.18 -13.65 -9.92
C GLU A 118 -11.41 -14.86 -10.83
N ARG A 119 -12.20 -15.84 -10.37
CA ARG A 119 -12.59 -17.02 -11.16
C ARG A 119 -13.56 -16.67 -12.29
N LEU A 120 -14.39 -15.64 -12.12
CA LEU A 120 -15.35 -15.17 -13.11
C LEU A 120 -14.70 -14.26 -14.16
N ASN A 121 -14.01 -13.22 -13.72
CA ASN A 121 -13.36 -12.24 -14.57
C ASN A 121 -12.15 -11.63 -13.85
N HIS A 122 -10.97 -12.15 -14.16
CA HIS A 122 -9.72 -11.73 -13.53
C HIS A 122 -9.43 -10.24 -13.76
N GLU A 123 -9.55 -9.74 -14.99
CA GLU A 123 -9.20 -8.36 -15.37
C GLU A 123 -10.08 -7.32 -14.64
N HIS A 124 -11.41 -7.52 -14.68
CA HIS A 124 -12.33 -6.62 -13.98
C HIS A 124 -12.12 -6.63 -12.47
N THR A 125 -11.80 -7.80 -11.90
CA THR A 125 -11.61 -7.96 -10.45
C THR A 125 -10.40 -7.19 -9.92
N GLN A 126 -9.36 -6.97 -10.74
CA GLN A 126 -8.19 -6.16 -10.35
C GLN A 126 -8.61 -4.75 -9.88
N GLY A 127 -9.44 -4.05 -10.67
CA GLY A 127 -9.93 -2.72 -10.33
C GLY A 127 -10.80 -2.70 -9.07
N VAL A 128 -11.55 -3.78 -8.83
CA VAL A 128 -12.35 -3.97 -7.62
C VAL A 128 -11.47 -4.18 -6.39
N ILE A 129 -10.40 -4.98 -6.47
CA ILE A 129 -9.45 -5.18 -5.37
C ILE A 129 -8.84 -3.85 -4.92
N HIS A 130 -8.42 -3.01 -5.88
CA HIS A 130 -7.96 -1.65 -5.57
C HIS A 130 -9.04 -0.80 -4.92
N THR A 131 -10.28 -0.84 -5.41
CA THR A 131 -11.41 -0.10 -4.83
C THR A 131 -11.73 -0.56 -3.41
N VAL A 132 -11.66 -1.87 -3.14
CA VAL A 132 -11.82 -2.43 -1.79
C VAL A 132 -10.77 -1.85 -0.84
N PHE A 133 -9.50 -1.82 -1.25
CA PHE A 133 -8.45 -1.23 -0.42
C PHE A 133 -8.61 0.30 -0.23
N THR A 134 -8.74 1.05 -1.33
CA THR A 134 -8.66 2.52 -1.29
C THR A 134 -9.93 3.17 -0.76
N SER A 135 -11.08 2.55 -1.00
CA SER A 135 -12.40 3.13 -0.70
C SER A 135 -13.12 2.35 0.39
N LEU A 136 -13.33 1.04 0.23
CA LEU A 136 -14.08 0.25 1.22
C LEU A 136 -13.36 0.21 2.57
N TYR A 137 -12.03 0.09 2.59
CA TYR A 137 -11.19 0.13 3.79
C TYR A 137 -10.41 1.45 3.95
N GLY A 138 -10.67 2.45 3.12
CA GLY A 138 -10.16 3.82 3.32
C GLY A 138 -8.63 3.92 3.42
N ASN A 139 -7.88 3.07 2.71
CA ASN A 139 -6.42 2.94 2.80
C ASN A 139 -5.88 2.52 4.17
N CYS A 140 -6.72 1.94 5.03
CA CYS A 140 -6.39 1.53 6.40
C CYS A 140 -5.79 2.64 7.26
N ILE A 141 -6.25 3.89 7.05
CA ILE A 141 -5.86 5.02 7.90
C ILE A 141 -6.38 4.82 9.34
N MET A 142 -7.58 4.27 9.48
CA MET A 142 -8.18 3.94 10.77
C MET A 142 -7.83 2.52 11.19
N GLN A 143 -7.57 2.35 12.48
CA GLN A 143 -7.24 1.05 13.08
C GLN A 143 -8.34 0.01 12.87
N GLU A 144 -9.61 0.41 12.87
CA GLU A 144 -10.74 -0.49 12.59
C GLU A 144 -10.67 -1.05 11.16
N ASP A 145 -10.38 -0.21 10.17
CA ASP A 145 -10.23 -0.63 8.77
C ASP A 145 -8.98 -1.51 8.59
N GLU A 146 -7.89 -1.22 9.30
CA GLU A 146 -6.71 -2.09 9.35
C GLU A 146 -7.05 -3.49 9.89
N CYS A 147 -7.78 -3.57 10.99
CA CYS A 147 -8.23 -4.85 11.57
C CYS A 147 -9.12 -5.64 10.60
N TYR A 148 -10.07 -4.98 9.95
CA TYR A 148 -10.92 -5.65 8.95
C TYR A 148 -10.12 -6.14 7.75
N LEU A 149 -9.22 -5.33 7.20
CA LEU A 149 -8.40 -5.75 6.05
C LEU A 149 -7.44 -6.90 6.42
N LEU A 150 -6.86 -6.90 7.63
CA LEU A 150 -6.06 -8.03 8.11
C LEU A 150 -6.87 -9.33 8.16
N GLN A 151 -8.15 -9.24 8.57
CA GLN A 151 -9.06 -10.39 8.50
C GLN A 151 -9.37 -10.80 7.05
N VAL A 152 -9.57 -9.86 6.13
CA VAL A 152 -9.70 -10.18 4.69
C VAL A 152 -8.48 -10.94 4.20
N LEU A 153 -7.27 -10.44 4.46
CA LEU A 153 -6.03 -11.10 4.09
C LEU A 153 -5.93 -12.51 4.70
N ARG A 154 -6.31 -12.70 5.96
CA ARG A 154 -6.35 -14.03 6.60
C ARG A 154 -7.31 -14.98 5.86
N TYR A 155 -8.52 -14.53 5.55
CA TYR A 155 -9.48 -15.35 4.81
C TYR A 155 -9.02 -15.61 3.37
N LEU A 156 -8.29 -14.70 2.73
CA LEU A 156 -7.68 -14.94 1.42
C LEU A 156 -6.58 -16.01 1.50
N VAL A 157 -5.80 -16.09 2.59
CA VAL A 157 -4.91 -17.24 2.80
C VAL A 157 -5.70 -18.56 2.79
N GLU A 158 -6.87 -18.59 3.43
CA GLU A 158 -7.71 -19.79 3.54
C GLU A 158 -8.46 -20.12 2.24
N PHE A 159 -9.00 -19.14 1.52
CA PHE A 159 -9.87 -19.33 0.37
C PHE A 159 -9.12 -19.33 -0.97
N GLU A 160 -7.99 -18.62 -1.03
CA GLU A 160 -7.21 -18.44 -2.24
C GLU A 160 -5.92 -19.28 -2.19
N LEU A 161 -5.04 -19.02 -1.22
CA LEU A 161 -3.71 -19.64 -1.19
C LEU A 161 -3.77 -21.13 -0.85
N LYS A 162 -4.52 -21.50 0.18
CA LYS A 162 -4.65 -22.89 0.64
C LYS A 162 -5.25 -23.79 -0.44
N GLU A 163 -6.26 -23.28 -1.14
CA GLU A 163 -6.98 -24.01 -2.19
C GLU A 163 -6.20 -24.08 -3.52
N SER A 164 -5.22 -23.19 -3.74
CA SER A 164 -4.39 -23.17 -4.94
C SER A 164 -3.46 -24.38 -5.06
N ASP A 165 -3.40 -24.98 -6.25
CA ASP A 165 -2.49 -26.10 -6.54
C ASP A 165 -1.01 -25.71 -6.49
N ASN A 166 -0.70 -24.44 -6.76
CA ASN A 166 0.65 -23.92 -6.71
C ASN A 166 0.65 -22.49 -6.15
N PRO A 167 0.50 -22.34 -4.82
CA PRO A 167 0.40 -21.02 -4.19
C PRO A 167 1.70 -20.23 -4.34
N ARG A 168 2.86 -20.90 -4.39
CA ARG A 168 4.15 -20.25 -4.64
C ARG A 168 4.19 -19.51 -5.98
N ARG A 169 3.77 -20.16 -7.07
CA ARG A 169 3.68 -19.54 -8.40
C ARG A 169 2.68 -18.38 -8.41
N MET A 170 1.56 -18.54 -7.71
CA MET A 170 0.52 -17.52 -7.63
C MET A 170 1.03 -16.25 -6.94
N LEU A 171 1.69 -16.39 -5.78
CA LEU A 171 2.30 -15.28 -5.06
C LEU A 171 3.35 -14.56 -5.90
N ARG A 172 4.19 -15.30 -6.64
CA ARG A 172 5.21 -14.73 -7.53
C ARG A 172 4.64 -13.94 -8.70
N ARG A 173 3.48 -14.34 -9.22
CA ARG A 173 2.79 -13.56 -10.26
C ARG A 173 2.30 -12.22 -9.71
N GLY A 174 1.92 -12.19 -8.42
CA GLY A 174 1.52 -10.98 -7.74
C GLY A 174 0.16 -10.42 -8.16
N THR A 175 -0.63 -11.17 -8.94
CA THR A 175 -1.91 -10.72 -9.49
C THR A 175 -3.13 -11.26 -8.76
N CYS A 176 -2.96 -12.13 -7.76
CA CYS A 176 -4.09 -12.61 -6.96
C CYS A 176 -4.48 -11.58 -5.88
N ALA A 177 -5.71 -11.67 -5.37
CA ALA A 177 -6.28 -10.71 -4.44
C ALA A 177 -5.44 -10.60 -3.17
N PHE A 178 -4.93 -11.73 -2.64
CA PHE A 178 -4.03 -11.71 -1.49
C PHE A 178 -2.77 -10.88 -1.77
N SER A 179 -2.07 -11.16 -2.87
CA SER A 179 -0.80 -10.49 -3.20
C SER A 179 -0.98 -8.99 -3.40
N ILE A 180 -2.04 -8.58 -4.09
CA ILE A 180 -2.33 -7.16 -4.36
C ILE A 180 -2.66 -6.44 -3.05
N LEU A 181 -3.58 -6.99 -2.24
CA LEU A 181 -3.94 -6.37 -0.97
C LEU A 181 -2.77 -6.36 0.01
N PHE A 182 -1.96 -7.42 0.05
CA PHE A 182 -0.78 -7.48 0.91
C PHE A 182 0.21 -6.37 0.54
N LYS A 183 0.52 -6.21 -0.76
CA LYS A 183 1.40 -5.14 -1.26
C LYS A 183 0.83 -3.76 -0.93
N LEU A 184 -0.45 -3.52 -1.22
CA LEU A 184 -1.10 -2.23 -0.94
C LEU A 184 -1.08 -1.89 0.56
N PHE A 185 -1.31 -2.91 1.40
CA PHE A 185 -1.29 -2.79 2.85
C PHE A 185 0.11 -2.53 3.41
N SER A 186 1.12 -3.32 3.00
CA SER A 186 2.49 -3.14 3.46
C SER A 186 3.08 -1.78 3.05
N GLU A 187 2.72 -1.28 1.87
CA GLU A 187 3.12 0.07 1.43
C GLU A 187 2.39 1.20 2.17
N GLY A 188 1.13 0.99 2.55
CA GLY A 188 0.31 2.01 3.21
C GLY A 188 0.54 2.13 4.71
N LEU A 189 1.17 1.14 5.33
CA LEU A 189 1.32 1.07 6.78
C LEU A 189 2.43 2.01 7.30
N TYR A 190 2.07 2.93 8.19
CA TYR A 190 3.03 3.88 8.76
C TYR A 190 4.18 3.21 9.51
N SER A 191 3.89 2.17 10.30
CA SER A 191 4.92 1.40 11.02
C SER A 191 5.85 0.64 10.06
N ALA A 192 5.37 0.25 8.88
CA ALA A 192 6.19 -0.33 7.83
C ALA A 192 7.19 0.68 7.25
N LYS A 193 6.74 1.93 7.03
CA LYS A 193 7.64 3.02 6.65
C LYS A 193 8.73 3.26 7.70
N LEU A 194 8.37 3.34 8.98
CA LEU A 194 9.33 3.52 10.07
C LEU A 194 10.38 2.41 10.12
N PHE A 195 9.94 1.15 10.00
CA PHE A 195 10.84 -0.01 9.94
C PHE A 195 11.79 0.07 8.75
N LEU A 196 11.27 0.35 7.54
CA LEU A 196 12.08 0.49 6.34
C LEU A 196 13.10 1.63 6.47
N THR A 197 12.70 2.80 6.98
CA THR A 197 13.63 3.91 7.21
C THR A 197 14.73 3.54 8.20
N ALA A 198 14.38 2.96 9.35
CA ALA A 198 15.36 2.53 10.36
C ALA A 198 16.34 1.47 9.82
N THR A 199 15.87 0.63 8.89
CA THR A 199 16.62 -0.50 8.35
C THR A 199 17.47 -0.14 7.13
N LEU A 200 16.96 0.72 6.25
CA LEU A 200 17.51 0.91 4.91
C LEU A 200 18.16 2.28 4.72
N HIS A 201 17.78 3.31 5.48
CA HIS A 201 18.32 4.66 5.27
C HIS A 201 19.85 4.68 5.37
N GLU A 202 20.40 4.20 6.47
CA GLU A 202 21.84 4.22 6.72
C GLU A 202 22.66 3.40 5.71
N PRO A 203 22.36 2.13 5.41
CA PRO A 203 23.13 1.36 4.42
C PRO A 203 23.00 1.93 3.00
N ILE A 204 21.87 2.54 2.65
CA ILE A 204 21.75 3.22 1.35
C ILE A 204 22.58 4.52 1.34
N MET A 205 22.55 5.32 2.40
CA MET A 205 23.38 6.53 2.48
C MET A 205 24.88 6.21 2.41
N GLN A 206 25.32 5.11 3.04
CA GLN A 206 26.70 4.63 2.92
C GLN A 206 27.06 4.30 1.47
N LEU A 207 26.19 3.60 0.75
CA LEU A 207 26.36 3.31 -0.68
C LEU A 207 26.44 4.60 -1.51
N LEU A 208 25.61 5.60 -1.23
CA LEU A 208 25.58 6.88 -1.94
C LEU A 208 26.80 7.77 -1.64
N VAL A 209 27.48 7.58 -0.51
CA VAL A 209 28.70 8.32 -0.16
C VAL A 209 29.94 7.68 -0.79
N GLU A 210 29.95 6.36 -0.95
CA GLU A 210 31.05 5.58 -1.55
C GLU A 210 31.08 5.62 -3.10
N ASP A 211 30.39 6.60 -3.72
CA ASP A 211 29.93 6.70 -5.12
C ASP A 211 31.02 6.74 -6.23
N GLU A 212 31.74 5.63 -6.46
CA GLU A 212 32.70 5.54 -7.56
C GLU A 212 32.57 4.27 -8.42
N ASP A 213 32.13 3.14 -7.85
CA ASP A 213 32.20 1.84 -8.54
C ASP A 213 30.83 1.25 -8.93
N HIS A 214 30.69 0.92 -10.20
CA HIS A 214 29.57 0.12 -10.70
C HIS A 214 29.89 -1.37 -10.54
N LEU A 215 29.17 -2.02 -9.63
CA LEU A 215 29.44 -3.38 -9.15
C LEU A 215 28.92 -4.46 -10.12
N GLU A 216 29.36 -4.40 -11.38
CA GLU A 216 29.06 -5.43 -12.39
C GLU A 216 29.89 -6.68 -12.14
N THR A 217 29.23 -7.83 -12.14
CA THR A 217 29.82 -9.14 -11.86
C THR A 217 29.80 -10.06 -13.08
N ASP A 218 29.15 -9.66 -14.18
CA ASP A 218 29.26 -10.31 -15.47
C ASP A 218 30.51 -9.80 -16.23
N PRO A 219 31.48 -10.68 -16.57
CA PRO A 219 32.70 -10.27 -17.27
C PRO A 219 32.45 -9.57 -18.61
N ALA A 220 31.43 -10.00 -19.37
CA ALA A 220 31.13 -9.42 -20.68
C ALA A 220 30.52 -8.02 -20.51
N LYS A 221 29.54 -7.87 -19.62
CA LYS A 221 28.90 -6.57 -19.35
C LYS A 221 29.84 -5.56 -18.69
N LEU A 222 30.78 -6.02 -17.86
CA LEU A 222 31.78 -5.15 -17.24
C LEU A 222 32.63 -4.46 -18.32
N ILE A 223 33.06 -5.21 -19.33
CA ILE A 223 33.91 -4.71 -20.42
C ILE A 223 33.14 -3.73 -21.31
N GLU A 224 31.86 -4.01 -21.60
CA GLU A 224 31.01 -3.17 -22.47
C GLU A 224 30.89 -1.71 -21.99
N ARG A 225 31.10 -1.46 -20.69
CA ARG A 225 31.06 -0.11 -20.10
C ARG A 225 32.27 0.74 -20.43
N PHE A 226 33.36 0.15 -20.92
CA PHE A 226 34.59 0.85 -21.25
C PHE A 226 34.77 0.95 -22.76
N THR A 227 35.23 2.10 -23.24
CA THR A 227 35.66 2.25 -24.64
C THR A 227 36.85 1.32 -24.94
N PRO A 228 37.09 0.93 -26.21
CA PRO A 228 38.22 0.07 -26.55
C PRO A 228 39.57 0.57 -26.02
N ALA A 229 39.82 1.89 -26.07
CA ALA A 229 41.04 2.50 -25.52
C ALA A 229 41.14 2.38 -23.98
N GLN A 230 40.01 2.49 -23.27
CA GLN A 230 39.99 2.26 -21.81
C GLN A 230 40.17 0.79 -21.47
N GLN A 231 39.60 -0.13 -22.26
CA GLN A 231 39.78 -1.56 -22.08
C GLN A 231 41.25 -1.95 -22.22
N GLU A 232 41.93 -1.46 -23.26
CA GLU A 232 43.37 -1.70 -23.45
C GLU A 232 44.19 -1.14 -22.29
N ARG A 233 43.84 0.03 -21.77
CA ARG A 233 44.53 0.65 -20.63
C ARG A 233 44.33 -0.11 -19.32
N LEU A 234 43.11 -0.56 -19.03
CA LEU A 234 42.75 -1.18 -17.75
C LEU A 234 43.05 -2.68 -17.74
N PHE A 235 42.79 -3.36 -18.85
CA PHE A 235 42.84 -4.81 -18.94
C PHE A 235 43.98 -5.30 -19.85
N GLY A 236 44.58 -4.47 -20.70
CA GLY A 236 45.61 -4.87 -21.65
C GLY A 236 45.07 -5.28 -23.02
N GLU A 237 45.89 -5.91 -23.85
CA GLU A 237 45.49 -6.28 -25.21
C GLU A 237 44.40 -7.36 -25.23
N LYS A 238 43.33 -7.11 -25.98
CA LYS A 238 42.16 -7.99 -26.06
C LYS A 238 42.55 -9.36 -26.64
N GLY A 239 42.13 -10.43 -25.97
CA GLY A 239 42.41 -11.82 -26.38
C GLY A 239 43.62 -12.45 -25.70
N THR A 240 44.43 -11.66 -24.96
CA THR A 240 45.54 -12.19 -24.17
C THR A 240 45.06 -12.89 -22.89
N ASP A 241 45.90 -13.76 -22.33
CA ASP A 241 45.67 -14.36 -20.99
C ASP A 241 45.68 -13.29 -19.89
N GLU A 242 46.53 -12.27 -20.02
CA GLU A 242 46.61 -11.17 -19.06
C GLU A 242 45.30 -10.37 -19.02
N TYR A 243 44.70 -10.09 -20.18
CA TYR A 243 43.39 -9.46 -20.29
C TYR A 243 42.32 -10.23 -19.56
N ARG A 244 42.21 -11.54 -19.83
CA ARG A 244 41.24 -12.41 -19.15
C ARG A 244 41.46 -12.41 -17.64
N ARG A 245 42.71 -12.46 -17.17
CA ARG A 245 43.03 -12.43 -15.74
C ARG A 245 42.67 -11.09 -15.08
N LYS A 246 42.95 -9.96 -15.72
CA LYS A 246 42.63 -8.62 -15.18
C LYS A 246 41.12 -8.36 -15.13
N VAL A 247 40.37 -8.78 -16.15
CA VAL A 247 38.90 -8.70 -16.14
C VAL A 247 38.35 -9.56 -15.01
N GLN A 248 38.83 -10.80 -14.86
CA GLN A 248 38.40 -11.69 -13.79
C GLN A 248 38.72 -11.11 -12.40
N ALA A 249 39.89 -10.52 -12.20
CA ALA A 249 40.26 -9.86 -10.95
C ALA A 249 39.35 -8.66 -10.63
N ALA A 250 38.94 -7.89 -11.64
CA ALA A 250 38.00 -6.79 -11.46
C ALA A 250 36.59 -7.29 -11.07
N VAL A 251 36.12 -8.37 -11.70
CA VAL A 251 34.86 -9.03 -11.33
C VAL A 251 34.90 -9.54 -9.89
N GLU A 252 35.99 -10.19 -9.48
CA GLU A 252 36.17 -10.67 -8.10
C GLU A 252 36.22 -9.53 -7.09
N ALA A 253 36.84 -8.40 -7.43
CA ALA A 253 36.86 -7.20 -6.60
C ALA A 253 35.45 -6.58 -6.45
N ASN A 254 34.69 -6.49 -7.54
CA ASN A 254 33.30 -6.02 -7.52
C ASN A 254 32.42 -6.96 -6.69
N GLU A 255 32.59 -8.27 -6.87
CA GLU A 255 31.88 -9.27 -6.10
C GLU A 255 32.17 -9.15 -4.59
N ALA A 256 33.44 -8.95 -4.20
CA ALA A 256 33.81 -8.75 -2.80
C ALA A 256 33.17 -7.49 -2.19
N LYS A 257 33.14 -6.38 -2.92
CA LYS A 257 32.44 -5.15 -2.53
C LYS A 257 30.95 -5.37 -2.38
N LEU A 258 30.33 -6.05 -3.34
CA LEU A 258 28.91 -6.36 -3.33
C LEU A 258 28.54 -7.30 -2.17
N VAL A 259 29.38 -8.29 -1.85
CA VAL A 259 29.21 -9.16 -0.67
C VAL A 259 29.27 -8.34 0.62
N ALA A 260 30.25 -7.44 0.76
CA ALA A 260 30.35 -6.57 1.93
C ALA A 260 29.09 -5.69 2.07
N LEU A 261 28.66 -5.07 0.98
CA LEU A 261 27.47 -4.23 0.93
C LEU A 261 26.20 -4.99 1.33
N VAL A 262 25.94 -6.14 0.72
CA VAL A 262 24.77 -6.97 1.06
C VAL A 262 24.82 -7.42 2.52
N ASN A 263 25.99 -7.76 3.06
CA ASN A 263 26.14 -8.08 4.48
C ASN A 263 25.83 -6.89 5.39
N THR A 264 26.14 -5.66 4.97
CA THR A 264 25.71 -4.44 5.69
C THR A 264 24.18 -4.38 5.73
N PHE A 265 23.48 -4.49 4.59
CA PHE A 265 22.01 -4.50 4.55
C PHE A 265 21.39 -5.60 5.43
N ILE A 266 21.93 -6.82 5.36
CA ILE A 266 21.52 -7.95 6.22
C ILE A 266 21.75 -7.62 7.70
N GLY A 267 22.87 -6.99 8.04
CA GLY A 267 23.20 -6.55 9.38
C GLY A 267 22.14 -5.60 9.94
N TYR A 268 21.77 -4.57 9.18
CA TYR A 268 20.71 -3.63 9.58
C TYR A 268 19.33 -4.27 9.64
N LEU A 269 18.99 -5.18 8.72
CA LEU A 269 17.75 -5.97 8.78
C LEU A 269 17.66 -6.74 10.10
N ARG A 270 18.73 -7.45 10.47
CA ARG A 270 18.79 -8.21 11.73
C ARG A 270 18.67 -7.30 12.95
N GLN A 271 19.45 -6.23 12.98
CA GLN A 271 19.47 -5.28 14.11
C GLN A 271 18.11 -4.63 14.35
N ASN A 272 17.36 -4.29 13.29
CA ASN A 272 16.08 -3.60 13.39
C ASN A 272 14.86 -4.55 13.47
N THR A 273 15.06 -5.88 13.50
CA THR A 273 13.94 -6.84 13.52
C THR A 273 12.97 -6.62 14.70
N TYR A 274 13.43 -6.03 15.81
CA TYR A 274 12.60 -5.74 16.99
C TYR A 274 11.47 -4.74 16.72
N CYS A 275 11.62 -3.85 15.73
CA CYS A 275 10.60 -2.87 15.35
C CYS A 275 9.81 -3.29 14.10
N PHE A 276 9.92 -4.56 13.68
CA PHE A 276 9.17 -5.08 12.55
C PHE A 276 7.66 -4.88 12.76
N PRO A 277 6.90 -4.43 11.74
CA PRO A 277 5.50 -4.06 11.91
C PRO A 277 4.63 -5.21 12.41
N GLN A 278 3.96 -5.01 13.54
CA GLN A 278 3.21 -6.06 14.22
C GLN A 278 2.05 -6.61 13.37
N SER A 279 1.40 -5.77 12.56
CA SER A 279 0.33 -6.16 11.64
C SER A 279 0.85 -7.06 10.51
N LEU A 280 2.01 -6.74 9.92
CA LEU A 280 2.68 -7.59 8.94
C LEU A 280 3.15 -8.90 9.59
N ARG A 281 3.74 -8.83 10.79
CA ARG A 281 4.13 -10.00 11.58
C ARG A 281 2.96 -10.96 11.78
N TRP A 282 1.80 -10.42 12.14
CA TRP A 282 0.59 -11.20 12.37
C TRP A 282 0.14 -11.91 11.10
N ILE A 283 -0.05 -11.20 9.98
CA ILE A 283 -0.55 -11.83 8.75
C ILE A 283 0.46 -12.84 8.18
N MET A 284 1.77 -12.56 8.24
CA MET A 284 2.81 -13.51 7.83
C MET A 284 2.78 -14.78 8.70
N SER A 285 2.54 -14.64 10.00
CA SER A 285 2.38 -15.79 10.90
C SER A 285 1.11 -16.60 10.60
N GLN A 286 0.00 -15.94 10.26
CA GLN A 286 -1.24 -16.62 9.83
C GLN A 286 -1.04 -17.38 8.52
N MET A 287 -0.39 -16.75 7.54
CA MET A 287 -0.04 -17.37 6.26
C MET A 287 0.80 -18.63 6.49
N TYR A 288 1.90 -18.50 7.23
CA TYR A 288 2.78 -19.62 7.54
C TYR A 288 2.04 -20.77 8.22
N LYS A 289 1.29 -20.49 9.30
CA LYS A 289 0.57 -21.53 10.06
C LYS A 289 -0.51 -22.23 9.26
N THR A 290 -1.23 -21.48 8.42
CA THR A 290 -2.32 -22.03 7.61
C THR A 290 -1.75 -22.94 6.52
N LEU A 291 -0.73 -22.47 5.81
CA LEU A 291 -0.12 -23.22 4.71
C LEU A 291 0.74 -24.39 5.19
N ALA A 292 1.41 -24.28 6.34
CA ALA A 292 2.20 -25.39 6.91
C ALA A 292 1.33 -26.56 7.39
N ARG A 293 0.00 -26.40 7.47
CA ARG A 293 -0.96 -27.48 7.76
C ARG A 293 -1.50 -28.15 6.49
N VAL A 294 -1.13 -27.66 5.31
CA VAL A 294 -1.57 -28.22 4.04
C VAL A 294 -0.67 -29.40 3.69
N GLU A 295 -1.22 -30.61 3.65
CA GLU A 295 -0.45 -31.85 3.48
C GLU A 295 0.42 -31.89 2.22
N ARG A 296 -0.01 -31.21 1.15
CA ARG A 296 0.74 -31.10 -0.12
C ARG A 296 1.91 -30.11 -0.10
N LEU A 297 2.07 -29.30 0.95
CA LEU A 297 3.11 -28.29 1.05
C LEU A 297 4.14 -28.68 2.11
N GLU A 298 5.41 -28.70 1.72
CA GLU A 298 6.49 -28.89 2.68
C GLU A 298 6.70 -27.63 3.53
N VAL A 299 7.02 -27.79 4.81
CA VAL A 299 7.29 -26.65 5.71
C VAL A 299 8.40 -25.75 5.16
N GLY A 300 9.44 -26.35 4.55
CA GLY A 300 10.51 -25.61 3.89
C GLY A 300 10.00 -24.74 2.74
N GLU A 301 9.12 -25.29 1.89
CA GLU A 301 8.48 -24.55 0.80
C GLU A 301 7.66 -23.37 1.32
N VAL A 302 6.85 -23.58 2.36
CA VAL A 302 6.05 -22.50 2.97
C VAL A 302 6.93 -21.39 3.53
N ARG A 303 8.07 -21.72 4.15
CA ARG A 303 9.05 -20.72 4.60
C ARG A 303 9.60 -19.92 3.42
N THR A 304 10.00 -20.59 2.34
CA THR A 304 10.46 -19.92 1.12
C THR A 304 9.40 -18.99 0.54
N MET A 305 8.13 -19.41 0.53
CA MET A 305 7.01 -18.57 0.08
C MET A 305 6.86 -17.30 0.94
N CYS A 306 6.94 -17.43 2.27
CA CYS A 306 6.85 -16.28 3.17
C CYS A 306 8.03 -15.31 2.97
N THR A 307 9.25 -15.83 2.82
CA THR A 307 10.43 -14.99 2.55
C THR A 307 10.32 -14.29 1.20
N ASP A 308 9.93 -15.02 0.15
CA ASP A 308 9.78 -14.49 -1.19
C ASP A 308 8.74 -13.36 -1.22
N LEU A 309 7.60 -13.55 -0.56
CA LEU A 309 6.58 -12.51 -0.41
C LEU A 309 7.12 -11.25 0.28
N LEU A 310 7.81 -11.39 1.41
CA LEU A 310 8.37 -10.25 2.14
C LEU A 310 9.44 -9.51 1.34
N LEU A 311 10.35 -10.23 0.69
CA LEU A 311 11.39 -9.61 -0.11
C LEU A 311 10.81 -8.95 -1.35
N THR A 312 9.94 -9.64 -2.08
CA THR A 312 9.40 -9.17 -3.36
C THR A 312 8.36 -8.05 -3.20
N CYS A 313 7.52 -8.07 -2.15
CA CYS A 313 6.47 -7.07 -1.98
C CYS A 313 6.82 -5.94 -1.01
N PHE A 314 7.84 -6.09 -0.16
CA PHE A 314 8.11 -5.13 0.91
C PHE A 314 9.57 -4.64 0.97
N ILE A 315 10.55 -5.53 1.10
CA ILE A 315 11.95 -5.12 1.37
C ILE A 315 12.70 -4.71 0.09
N CYS A 316 12.74 -5.57 -0.93
CA CYS A 316 13.55 -5.32 -2.13
C CYS A 316 13.04 -4.13 -2.96
N PRO A 317 11.72 -3.92 -3.16
CA PRO A 317 11.24 -2.70 -3.83
C PRO A 317 11.72 -1.42 -3.14
N ALA A 318 11.78 -1.43 -1.81
CA ALA A 318 12.25 -0.31 -1.00
C ALA A 318 13.78 -0.12 -1.06
N ILE A 319 14.55 -1.18 -1.26
CA ILE A 319 16.00 -1.09 -1.54
C ILE A 319 16.25 -0.50 -2.92
N VAL A 320 15.51 -0.94 -3.94
CA VAL A 320 15.74 -0.55 -5.33
C VAL A 320 15.26 0.88 -5.63
N ASN A 321 14.15 1.31 -5.02
CA ASN A 321 13.55 2.63 -5.24
C ASN A 321 13.24 3.36 -3.93
N PRO A 322 14.25 3.62 -3.08
CA PRO A 322 14.04 4.13 -1.72
C PRO A 322 13.34 5.50 -1.67
N GLU A 323 13.49 6.33 -2.70
CA GLU A 323 12.80 7.61 -2.83
C GLU A 323 11.28 7.44 -2.94
N GLN A 324 10.81 6.38 -3.60
CA GLN A 324 9.37 6.11 -3.74
C GLN A 324 8.73 5.67 -2.43
N TYR A 325 9.52 5.07 -1.54
CA TYR A 325 9.10 4.65 -0.21
C TYR A 325 9.35 5.75 0.85
N GLY A 326 9.87 6.91 0.43
CA GLY A 326 10.19 8.03 1.32
C GLY A 326 11.23 7.67 2.38
N ILE A 327 12.16 6.78 2.03
CA ILE A 327 13.31 6.41 2.87
C ILE A 327 14.37 7.49 2.75
N ILE A 328 14.62 7.98 1.53
CA ILE A 328 15.55 9.08 1.25
C ILE A 328 14.79 10.17 0.48
N SER A 329 14.93 11.41 0.91
CA SER A 329 14.41 12.61 0.23
C SER A 329 15.49 13.61 -0.16
N ASP A 330 16.65 13.54 0.50
CA ASP A 330 17.60 14.65 0.54
C ASP A 330 18.82 14.43 -0.36
N ALA A 331 18.99 13.21 -0.91
CA ALA A 331 20.09 12.83 -1.78
C ALA A 331 19.57 12.25 -3.11
N PRO A 332 20.02 12.76 -4.27
CA PRO A 332 19.68 12.17 -5.55
C PRO A 332 20.37 10.82 -5.73
N ILE A 333 19.67 9.86 -6.34
CA ILE A 333 20.22 8.53 -6.63
C ILE A 333 20.57 8.49 -8.12
N ASN A 334 21.86 8.41 -8.43
CA ASN A 334 22.34 8.29 -9.80
C ASN A 334 22.12 6.86 -10.36
N GLU A 335 22.43 6.67 -11.64
CA GLU A 335 22.24 5.37 -12.32
C GLU A 335 23.15 4.26 -11.77
N VAL A 336 24.37 4.60 -11.33
CA VAL A 336 25.35 3.63 -10.79
C VAL A 336 24.88 3.10 -9.43
N ALA A 337 24.48 4.00 -8.54
CA ALA A 337 23.88 3.66 -7.26
C ALA A 337 22.59 2.85 -7.44
N ARG A 338 21.74 3.24 -8.40
CA ARG A 338 20.54 2.46 -8.74
C ARG A 338 20.89 1.04 -9.16
N PHE A 339 21.89 0.88 -10.02
CA PHE A 339 22.39 -0.42 -10.44
C PHE A 339 22.88 -1.24 -9.23
N ASN A 340 23.72 -0.66 -8.38
CA ASN A 340 24.24 -1.34 -7.18
C ASN A 340 23.10 -1.76 -6.22
N LEU A 341 22.09 -0.92 -6.01
CA LEU A 341 20.89 -1.25 -5.22
C LEU A 341 20.07 -2.38 -5.85
N MET A 342 19.94 -2.42 -7.18
CA MET A 342 19.32 -3.55 -7.88
C MET A 342 20.08 -4.85 -7.61
N GLN A 343 21.41 -4.83 -7.65
CA GLN A 343 22.24 -6.00 -7.35
C GLN A 343 22.05 -6.48 -5.91
N VAL A 344 21.96 -5.55 -4.95
CA VAL A 344 21.66 -5.88 -3.54
C VAL A 344 20.30 -6.57 -3.42
N GLY A 345 19.25 -6.02 -4.03
CA GLY A 345 17.92 -6.60 -4.04
C GLY A 345 17.89 -8.01 -4.63
N GLN A 346 18.55 -8.21 -5.78
CA GLN A 346 18.64 -9.51 -6.44
C GLN A 346 19.38 -10.55 -5.60
N LEU A 347 20.51 -10.20 -4.98
CA LEU A 347 21.26 -11.11 -4.13
C LEU A 347 20.49 -11.50 -2.88
N LEU A 348 19.78 -10.56 -2.25
CA LEU A 348 18.90 -10.87 -1.11
C LEU A 348 17.79 -11.86 -1.51
N GLN A 349 17.14 -11.65 -2.66
CA GLN A 349 16.15 -12.60 -3.18
C GLN A 349 16.75 -13.96 -3.50
N GLN A 350 17.96 -14.02 -4.08
CA GLN A 350 18.65 -15.27 -4.34
C GLN A 350 19.01 -16.01 -3.06
N LEU A 351 19.49 -15.31 -2.03
CA LEU A 351 19.81 -15.88 -0.72
C LEU A 351 18.57 -16.52 -0.07
N ALA A 352 17.39 -15.92 -0.25
CA ALA A 352 16.11 -16.49 0.20
C ALA A 352 15.68 -17.75 -0.55
N MET A 353 16.19 -17.96 -1.77
CA MET A 353 15.82 -19.08 -2.65
C MET A 353 16.87 -20.21 -2.67
N SER A 354 17.98 -20.07 -1.95
CA SER A 354 19.17 -20.96 -1.99
C SER A 354 18.88 -22.45 -1.77
N ASP A 355 17.77 -22.78 -1.09
CA ASP A 355 17.38 -24.17 -0.80
C ASP A 355 16.54 -24.80 -1.93
N ALA A 356 16.09 -24.02 -2.92
CA ALA A 356 15.22 -24.44 -4.01
C ALA A 356 15.94 -24.40 -5.38
N ASP A 357 16.83 -25.38 -5.56
CA ASP A 357 17.40 -25.91 -6.81
C ASP A 357 18.19 -24.99 -7.78
N ASP A 358 19.05 -25.68 -8.53
CA ASP A 358 20.29 -25.33 -9.19
C ASP A 358 20.15 -24.83 -10.64
N GLY A 359 21.20 -24.20 -11.18
CA GLY A 359 21.31 -24.02 -12.62
C GLY A 359 22.62 -23.39 -13.10
N ASP A 360 23.22 -22.49 -12.33
CA ASP A 360 24.48 -21.84 -12.73
C ASP A 360 25.58 -22.03 -11.68
N PRO A 361 26.62 -22.84 -11.98
CA PRO A 361 27.73 -23.07 -11.06
C PRO A 361 28.50 -21.79 -10.70
N ARG A 362 28.46 -20.73 -11.54
CA ARG A 362 29.05 -19.43 -11.21
C ARG A 362 28.26 -18.69 -10.14
N ARG A 363 26.92 -18.77 -10.16
CA ARG A 363 26.04 -18.15 -9.14
C ARG A 363 26.14 -18.84 -7.79
N LYS A 364 26.34 -20.18 -7.79
CA LYS A 364 26.59 -20.96 -6.58
C LYS A 364 27.87 -20.54 -5.83
N SER A 365 28.93 -20.19 -6.56
CA SER A 365 30.22 -19.76 -5.99
C SER A 365 30.12 -18.43 -5.22
N SER A 366 29.30 -17.49 -5.70
CA SER A 366 29.12 -16.19 -5.04
C SER A 366 28.22 -16.30 -3.80
N LEU A 367 27.14 -17.09 -3.88
CA LEU A 367 26.21 -17.29 -2.77
C LEU A 367 26.85 -18.03 -1.58
N SER A 368 27.89 -18.85 -1.80
CA SER A 368 28.61 -19.50 -0.69
C SER A 368 29.41 -18.53 0.20
N LYS A 369 29.60 -17.28 -0.23
CA LYS A 369 30.31 -16.24 0.55
C LYS A 369 29.41 -15.58 1.61
N PHE A 370 28.10 -15.87 1.60
CA PHE A 370 27.13 -15.32 2.54
C PHE A 370 26.75 -16.33 3.62
N ASP A 371 26.39 -15.81 4.80
CA ASP A 371 25.76 -16.59 5.85
C ASP A 371 24.34 -17.00 5.40
N LYS A 372 24.16 -18.26 5.02
CA LYS A 372 22.87 -18.81 4.56
C LYS A 372 21.76 -18.73 5.61
N THR A 373 22.10 -18.56 6.89
CA THR A 373 21.11 -18.52 7.98
C THR A 373 20.51 -17.13 8.19
N CYS A 374 21.09 -16.08 7.62
CA CYS A 374 20.73 -14.70 7.98
C CYS A 374 19.29 -14.33 7.62
N VAL A 375 18.84 -14.69 6.41
CA VAL A 375 17.47 -14.46 5.94
C VAL A 375 16.48 -15.36 6.68
N ALA A 376 16.88 -16.61 6.94
CA ALA A 376 16.07 -17.56 7.70
C ALA A 376 15.83 -17.09 9.14
N ALA A 377 16.85 -16.55 9.82
CA ALA A 377 16.74 -16.01 11.17
C ALA A 377 15.82 -14.78 11.23
N PHE A 378 15.88 -13.90 10.23
CA PHE A 378 14.92 -12.80 10.11
C PHE A 378 13.50 -13.34 9.96
N LEU A 379 13.29 -14.31 9.07
CA LEU A 379 11.98 -14.94 8.88
C LEU A 379 11.47 -15.57 10.17
N ASP A 380 12.31 -16.31 10.91
CA ASP A 380 11.92 -16.97 12.17
C ASP A 380 11.37 -15.98 13.18
N VAL A 381 11.99 -14.80 13.27
CA VAL A 381 11.43 -13.73 14.08
C VAL A 381 10.08 -13.31 13.51
N VAL A 382 9.93 -13.01 12.22
CA VAL A 382 8.66 -12.54 11.64
C VAL A 382 7.51 -13.56 11.79
N ILE A 383 7.72 -14.84 11.47
CA ILE A 383 6.66 -15.85 11.49
C ILE A 383 6.40 -16.43 12.89
N GLY A 384 7.36 -16.29 13.82
CA GLY A 384 7.30 -16.80 15.19
C GLY A 384 6.31 -16.11 16.12
N GLY A 385 5.40 -15.28 15.60
CA GLY A 385 4.31 -14.68 16.38
C GLY A 385 3.38 -15.72 17.03
N ARG A 386 2.78 -15.37 18.17
CA ARG A 386 1.75 -16.22 18.82
C ARG A 386 0.54 -16.43 17.91
N ALA A 387 -0.10 -17.59 17.99
CA ALA A 387 -1.34 -17.88 17.27
C ALA A 387 -2.51 -17.17 17.97
N VAL A 388 -2.67 -15.89 17.67
CA VAL A 388 -3.85 -15.11 18.09
C VAL A 388 -4.71 -14.91 16.86
N GLU A 389 -5.98 -15.30 16.92
CA GLU A 389 -6.92 -15.16 15.79
C GLU A 389 -7.35 -13.71 15.54
N THR A 390 -7.30 -12.88 16.60
CA THR A 390 -7.58 -11.46 16.49
C THR A 390 -6.35 -10.71 15.97
N PRO A 391 -6.51 -9.74 15.05
CA PRO A 391 -5.41 -8.90 14.62
C PRO A 391 -4.90 -8.07 15.81
N PRO A 392 -3.60 -7.76 15.84
CA PRO A 392 -3.05 -6.88 16.85
C PRO A 392 -3.64 -5.48 16.68
N MET A 393 -4.03 -4.85 17.80
CA MET A 393 -4.20 -3.41 17.80
C MET A 393 -2.81 -2.78 17.64
N SER A 394 -2.62 -1.94 16.62
CA SER A 394 -1.40 -1.13 16.48
C SER A 394 -1.08 -0.44 17.81
N SER A 395 0.16 -0.59 18.30
CA SER A 395 0.65 0.03 19.54
C SER A 395 0.76 1.55 19.44
N MET A 396 0.72 2.10 18.23
CA MET A 396 0.60 3.53 17.96
C MET A 396 -0.69 3.79 17.17
N ASN A 397 -1.84 3.82 17.86
CA ASN A 397 -3.06 4.35 17.26
C ASN A 397 -3.15 5.86 17.53
N LEU A 398 -2.59 6.67 16.62
CA LEU A 398 -2.65 8.13 16.69
C LEU A 398 -4.08 8.69 16.52
N LEU A 399 -5.04 7.84 16.16
CA LEU A 399 -6.43 8.18 15.86
C LEU A 399 -7.41 7.42 16.76
N GLU A 400 -6.97 6.98 17.94
CA GLU A 400 -7.81 6.28 18.91
C GLU A 400 -9.06 7.12 19.26
N GLY A 401 -10.23 6.48 19.26
CA GLY A 401 -11.52 7.14 19.51
C GLY A 401 -12.17 7.80 18.28
N LEU A 402 -11.51 7.81 17.12
CA LEU A 402 -12.13 8.21 15.85
C LEU A 402 -12.72 6.99 15.12
N ALA A 403 -13.97 7.12 14.68
CA ALA A 403 -14.63 6.15 13.81
C ALA A 403 -14.81 6.75 12.42
N ARG A 404 -14.71 5.91 11.39
CA ARG A 404 -14.95 6.35 10.01
C ARG A 404 -16.44 6.37 9.73
N THR A 405 -16.96 7.55 9.37
CA THR A 405 -18.38 7.77 9.06
C THR A 405 -18.63 8.04 7.58
N VAL A 406 -17.57 8.09 6.76
CA VAL A 406 -17.63 8.46 5.35
C VAL A 406 -16.82 7.51 4.48
N VAL A 407 -17.28 7.29 3.25
CA VAL A 407 -16.55 6.54 2.22
C VAL A 407 -16.22 7.50 1.07
N TYR A 408 -14.95 7.53 0.68
CA TYR A 408 -14.49 8.29 -0.47
C TYR A 408 -14.36 7.37 -1.68
N MET A 409 -15.21 7.57 -2.68
CA MET A 409 -15.19 6.80 -3.91
C MET A 409 -15.81 7.61 -5.05
N THR A 410 -15.37 7.34 -6.26
CA THR A 410 -16.04 7.85 -7.47
C THR A 410 -17.37 7.13 -7.69
N HIS A 411 -18.28 7.75 -8.43
CA HIS A 411 -19.54 7.11 -8.82
C HIS A 411 -19.31 5.80 -9.58
N ASN A 412 -18.31 5.77 -10.47
CA ASN A 412 -17.96 4.57 -11.23
C ASN A 412 -17.43 3.45 -10.34
N GLN A 413 -16.61 3.75 -9.33
CA GLN A 413 -16.15 2.75 -8.36
C GLN A 413 -17.31 2.14 -7.56
N LEU A 414 -18.31 2.96 -7.21
CA LEU A 414 -19.50 2.47 -6.49
C LEU A 414 -20.29 1.49 -7.36
N LEU A 415 -20.61 1.90 -8.60
CA LEU A 415 -21.36 1.05 -9.51
C LEU A 415 -20.59 -0.23 -9.87
N ALA A 416 -19.29 -0.12 -10.15
CA ALA A 416 -18.44 -1.27 -10.45
C ALA A 416 -18.39 -2.28 -9.28
N LEU A 417 -18.32 -1.81 -8.03
CA LEU A 417 -18.36 -2.67 -6.86
C LEU A 417 -19.73 -3.36 -6.70
N VAL A 418 -20.82 -2.64 -6.93
CA VAL A 418 -22.18 -3.23 -6.86
C VAL A 418 -22.40 -4.26 -7.96
N ASP A 419 -22.00 -3.95 -9.19
CA ASP A 419 -22.14 -4.85 -10.34
C ASP A 419 -21.21 -6.07 -10.21
N PHE A 420 -20.03 -5.89 -9.62
CA PHE A 420 -19.16 -6.98 -9.21
C PHE A 420 -19.84 -7.92 -8.22
N VAL A 421 -20.39 -7.38 -7.12
CA VAL A 421 -21.07 -8.20 -6.10
C VAL A 421 -22.25 -8.96 -6.73
N ARG A 422 -23.05 -8.30 -7.58
CA ARG A 422 -24.14 -8.97 -8.33
C ARG A 422 -23.64 -10.09 -9.23
N SER A 423 -22.55 -9.86 -9.96
CA SER A 423 -21.98 -10.85 -10.87
C SER A 423 -21.50 -12.08 -10.11
N VAL A 424 -20.91 -11.87 -8.93
CA VAL A 424 -20.46 -12.93 -8.03
C VAL A 424 -21.64 -13.67 -7.38
N THR A 425 -22.70 -12.98 -6.97
CA THR A 425 -23.93 -13.61 -6.46
C THR A 425 -24.63 -14.44 -7.54
N ALA A 426 -24.64 -13.99 -8.79
CA ALA A 426 -25.26 -14.72 -9.89
C ALA A 426 -24.43 -15.93 -10.38
N GLY A 427 -23.20 -16.08 -9.89
CA GLY A 427 -22.32 -17.20 -10.24
C GLY A 427 -22.33 -18.32 -9.19
N ASP A 428 -21.83 -19.50 -9.58
CA ASP A 428 -21.86 -20.71 -8.74
C ASP A 428 -20.59 -20.90 -7.89
N GLN A 429 -19.75 -19.86 -7.73
CA GLN A 429 -18.45 -19.97 -7.06
C GLN A 429 -18.52 -19.81 -5.53
N LEU A 430 -19.65 -19.34 -5.01
CA LEU A 430 -19.83 -19.04 -3.59
C LEU A 430 -20.34 -20.25 -2.80
N ARG A 431 -20.07 -20.25 -1.50
CA ARG A 431 -20.75 -21.13 -0.56
C ARG A 431 -22.19 -20.65 -0.35
N GLU A 432 -23.12 -21.55 -0.03
CA GLU A 432 -24.53 -21.21 0.20
C GLU A 432 -24.71 -20.10 1.24
N GLU A 433 -23.94 -20.16 2.34
CA GLU A 433 -23.95 -19.13 3.39
C GLU A 433 -23.54 -17.73 2.88
N ASP A 434 -22.54 -17.68 2.00
CA ASP A 434 -22.03 -16.44 1.42
C ASP A 434 -23.00 -15.89 0.38
N HIS A 435 -23.58 -16.78 -0.43
CA HIS A 435 -24.60 -16.44 -1.41
C HIS A 435 -25.81 -15.78 -0.73
N LEU A 436 -26.37 -16.40 0.31
CA LEU A 436 -27.52 -15.87 1.06
C LEU A 436 -27.21 -14.51 1.73
N ALA A 437 -25.99 -14.36 2.25
CA ALA A 437 -25.56 -13.10 2.84
C ALA A 437 -25.50 -11.97 1.79
N LEU A 438 -25.01 -12.25 0.57
CA LEU A 438 -25.00 -11.28 -0.53
C LEU A 438 -26.39 -10.95 -1.05
N GLU A 439 -27.28 -11.94 -1.20
CA GLU A 439 -28.67 -11.68 -1.61
C GLU A 439 -29.36 -10.73 -0.63
N THR A 440 -29.18 -10.98 0.67
CA THR A 440 -29.72 -10.11 1.74
C THR A 440 -29.15 -8.69 1.63
N LEU A 441 -27.85 -8.58 1.37
CA LEU A 441 -27.14 -7.31 1.26
C LEU A 441 -27.50 -6.53 -0.02
N LEU A 442 -27.86 -7.22 -1.11
CA LEU A 442 -28.28 -6.63 -2.38
C LEU A 442 -29.77 -6.31 -2.44
N ALA A 443 -30.60 -6.84 -1.54
CA ALA A 443 -32.06 -6.78 -1.61
C ALA A 443 -32.62 -5.37 -1.83
N ASN A 444 -32.02 -4.36 -1.20
CA ASN A 444 -32.45 -2.96 -1.28
C ASN A 444 -31.64 -2.13 -2.28
N VAL A 445 -30.56 -2.67 -2.85
CA VAL A 445 -29.62 -1.90 -3.68
C VAL A 445 -30.21 -1.66 -5.08
N PRO A 446 -30.32 -0.40 -5.55
CA PRO A 446 -30.96 -0.09 -6.83
C PRO A 446 -30.31 -0.82 -8.01
N GLN A 447 -31.10 -1.51 -8.84
CA GLN A 447 -30.61 -2.13 -10.07
C GLN A 447 -30.03 -1.07 -11.01
N SER A 448 -28.84 -1.33 -11.53
CA SER A 448 -28.21 -0.44 -12.52
C SER A 448 -29.08 -0.42 -13.77
N ARG A 449 -29.86 0.64 -13.96
CA ARG A 449 -30.49 0.90 -15.26
C ARG A 449 -29.37 1.36 -16.17
N THR A 450 -28.91 0.49 -17.06
CA THR A 450 -28.14 0.89 -18.23
C THR A 450 -29.03 1.82 -19.07
N THR A 451 -28.96 3.12 -18.80
CA THR A 451 -29.42 4.13 -19.74
C THR A 451 -28.57 3.99 -20.99
N LYS A 452 -29.13 3.30 -22.00
CA LYS A 452 -28.72 3.50 -23.38
C LYS A 452 -28.72 5.01 -23.62
N SER A 453 -27.57 5.53 -24.01
CA SER A 453 -27.40 6.93 -24.40
C SER A 453 -28.38 7.24 -25.53
N ASN A 454 -29.49 7.89 -25.19
CA ASN A 454 -30.24 8.68 -26.14
C ASN A 454 -30.05 10.13 -25.71
N SER A 455 -29.32 10.85 -26.55
CA SER A 455 -29.29 12.30 -26.66
C SER A 455 -30.68 12.87 -26.43
N LEU A 456 -30.82 13.86 -25.55
CA LEU A 456 -31.58 15.11 -25.75
C LEU A 456 -31.64 15.92 -24.44
N GLU A 457 -30.95 17.06 -24.49
CA GLU A 457 -31.27 18.37 -23.93
C GLU A 457 -31.88 18.49 -22.52
N LEU A 458 -31.08 19.13 -21.67
CA LEU A 458 -31.46 19.76 -20.40
C LEU A 458 -32.42 20.94 -20.64
N THR A 459 -33.63 20.86 -20.07
CA THR A 459 -34.39 22.04 -19.66
C THR A 459 -34.75 21.95 -18.18
N PRO A 460 -34.51 22.99 -17.37
CA PRO A 460 -34.80 22.97 -15.95
C PRO A 460 -36.25 23.43 -15.70
N SER A 461 -37.12 22.51 -15.27
CA SER A 461 -38.44 22.85 -14.77
C SER A 461 -38.41 23.03 -13.24
N ASN A 462 -38.51 24.30 -12.82
CA ASN A 462 -38.79 24.74 -11.47
C ASN A 462 -40.14 24.20 -10.98
N THR A 463 -40.17 23.48 -9.86
CA THR A 463 -41.32 23.50 -8.95
C THR A 463 -40.84 23.25 -7.50
N PRO A 464 -41.28 24.03 -6.51
CA PRO A 464 -40.80 23.90 -5.13
C PRO A 464 -41.66 22.90 -4.35
N GLN A 465 -41.03 21.91 -3.72
CA GLN A 465 -41.68 21.06 -2.72
C GLN A 465 -40.97 21.18 -1.36
N LEU A 466 -41.78 21.53 -0.36
CA LEU A 466 -41.40 21.82 1.03
C LEU A 466 -40.85 20.56 1.73
N SER A 467 -39.66 20.69 2.31
CA SER A 467 -39.10 19.74 3.29
C SER A 467 -39.59 20.09 4.71
N PRO A 468 -39.88 19.12 5.59
CA PRO A 468 -40.04 19.38 7.02
C PRO A 468 -38.67 19.66 7.67
N ALA A 469 -38.68 20.60 8.60
CA ALA A 469 -37.50 21.10 9.30
C ALA A 469 -37.09 20.18 10.46
N THR A 470 -35.78 19.92 10.58
CA THR A 470 -34.98 20.06 11.82
C THR A 470 -33.54 19.65 11.54
N THR A 471 -32.61 20.62 11.47
CA THR A 471 -31.29 20.66 12.13
C THR A 471 -30.62 21.99 11.73
N PRO A 472 -30.05 22.80 12.65
CA PRO A 472 -29.72 24.20 12.34
C PRO A 472 -28.37 24.35 11.64
N ALA A 473 -28.40 24.90 10.42
CA ALA A 473 -27.21 25.37 9.71
C ALA A 473 -26.95 26.85 10.05
N ASN A 474 -25.81 27.14 10.68
CA ASN A 474 -25.37 28.51 10.92
C ASN A 474 -24.61 29.03 9.68
N LYS A 475 -25.29 29.84 8.86
CA LYS A 475 -24.68 30.67 7.80
C LYS A 475 -24.38 32.05 8.37
N LYS A 476 -23.09 32.41 8.45
CA LYS A 476 -22.57 33.77 8.24
C LYS A 476 -21.03 33.72 8.22
N ASN A 477 -20.46 33.84 7.02
CA ASN A 477 -19.28 34.67 6.70
C ASN A 477 -18.83 34.35 5.27
N ARG A 478 -19.37 35.11 4.31
CA ARG A 478 -18.72 35.38 3.02
C ARG A 478 -18.12 36.77 3.14
N LEU A 479 -16.83 36.91 2.87
CA LEU A 479 -16.17 38.13 2.36
C LEU A 479 -14.80 37.72 1.75
N PRO A 480 -14.20 38.53 0.87
CA PRO A 480 -13.84 38.10 -0.48
C PRO A 480 -12.34 37.89 -0.75
N ILE A 481 -12.08 37.31 -1.92
CA ILE A 481 -10.79 37.11 -2.59
C ILE A 481 -10.02 38.43 -2.71
N GLY A 482 -8.76 38.43 -2.24
CA GLY A 482 -7.78 39.49 -2.48
C GLY A 482 -6.68 39.01 -3.42
N LEU A 483 -6.51 39.71 -4.53
CA LEU A 483 -5.44 39.58 -5.53
C LEU A 483 -4.11 40.17 -5.06
N ASN A 484 -3.01 39.57 -5.55
CA ASN A 484 -1.66 40.09 -5.82
C ASN A 484 -0.69 40.43 -4.68
N GLN A 485 0.45 39.70 -4.69
CA GLN A 485 1.84 40.19 -4.84
C GLN A 485 2.76 38.95 -4.99
N LEU A 486 3.11 38.50 -6.21
CA LEU A 486 4.32 38.83 -7.00
C LEU A 486 5.65 38.79 -6.23
N PHE A 487 6.41 37.71 -6.41
CA PHE A 487 7.86 37.75 -6.70
C PHE A 487 8.22 36.61 -7.69
N HIS A 488 9.03 36.98 -8.68
CA HIS A 488 9.34 36.26 -9.93
C HIS A 488 10.08 34.91 -9.77
N PRO A 489 9.88 33.95 -10.70
CA PRO A 489 10.91 33.01 -11.13
C PRO A 489 11.50 33.46 -12.48
N THR A 490 12.82 33.54 -12.54
CA THR A 490 13.60 33.75 -13.76
C THR A 490 13.46 32.54 -14.69
N LYS A 491 13.11 32.82 -15.95
CA LYS A 491 13.07 31.87 -17.08
C LYS A 491 14.47 31.60 -17.61
N SER A 492 14.84 30.32 -17.70
CA SER A 492 15.49 29.66 -18.87
C SER A 492 15.87 28.24 -18.42
N GLY A 493 15.64 27.15 -19.13
CA GLY A 493 15.25 26.99 -20.52
C GLY A 493 14.71 25.58 -20.76
N LYS A 494 14.13 25.44 -21.96
CA LYS A 494 13.59 24.24 -22.56
C LYS A 494 14.60 23.08 -22.52
N LYS A 495 14.12 21.87 -22.23
CA LYS A 495 14.03 20.77 -23.21
C LYS A 495 13.35 19.56 -22.57
N CYS A 496 12.33 19.05 -23.27
CA CYS A 496 11.81 17.71 -23.12
C CYS A 496 12.95 16.69 -23.27
N ILE A 497 13.08 15.79 -22.30
CA ILE A 497 13.12 14.32 -22.47
C ILE A 497 12.35 13.76 -21.28
#